data_AF-A0A962SRR5-F1
#
_entry.id   AF-A0A962SRR5-F1
#
_cell.length_a   1.000
_cell.length_b   1.000
_cell.length_c   1.000
_cell.angle_alpha   90.00
_cell.angle_beta   90.00
_cell.angle_gamma   90.00
#
_symmetry.space_group_name_H-M   'P 1'
#
loop_
_entity.id
_entity.type
_entity.pdbx_description
1 polymer ?
#
loop_
_entity_poly.entity_id
_entity_poly.type
_entity_poly.pdbx_seq_one_letter_code
_entity_poly.pdbx_strand_id
1 'polypeptide(L)'
;MSFLRRYLVAGLLVWVPIGVTVLVVRMLVRWMDNSLLLIPEAYRPDNLIGFHIPGLGVVLSLLIVFFTGVFAANLFGRSLVSLWEHILARIPLVRSIYSGAKQLAETVFSEKGKSFRKVLLIEFPRRGLWTIAFQTGADVGEAQAKTGRDVINVYVPTTPNPTGGYFVMIPRDEAIELD
;
A
#
# COMPACT_ATOMS: atom_id res chain seq x y z
N MET A 1 26.34 1.26 -34.21
CA MET A 1 25.05 1.90 -33.86
C MET A 1 25.26 3.40 -33.75
N SER A 2 24.53 4.21 -34.51
CA SER A 2 24.83 5.64 -34.71
C SER A 2 24.80 6.45 -33.41
N PHE A 3 25.81 7.33 -33.22
CA PHE A 3 25.95 8.19 -32.04
C PHE A 3 24.65 8.96 -31.72
N LEU A 4 23.93 9.42 -32.74
CA LEU A 4 22.64 10.09 -32.60
C LEU A 4 21.60 9.24 -31.86
N ARG A 5 21.48 7.94 -32.17
CA ARG A 5 20.55 7.02 -31.49
C ARG A 5 20.90 6.89 -30.02
N ARG A 6 22.19 6.83 -29.67
CA ARG A 6 22.66 6.73 -28.28
C ARG A 6 22.25 7.96 -27.46
N TYR A 7 22.45 9.17 -28.00
CA TYR A 7 22.07 10.41 -27.30
C TYR A 7 20.56 10.59 -27.20
N LEU A 8 19.79 10.25 -28.24
CA LEU A 8 18.32 10.29 -28.19
C LEU A 8 17.75 9.30 -27.16
N VAL A 9 18.26 8.06 -27.12
CA VAL A 9 17.83 7.07 -26.12
C VAL A 9 18.20 7.53 -24.70
N ALA A 10 19.40 8.07 -24.50
CA ALA A 10 19.80 8.61 -23.19
C ALA A 10 18.90 9.79 -22.77
N GLY A 11 18.59 10.72 -23.67
CA GLY A 11 17.67 11.83 -23.41
C GLY A 11 16.26 11.34 -23.09
N LEU A 12 15.75 10.36 -23.84
CA LEU A 12 14.44 9.75 -23.60
C LEU A 12 14.38 9.07 -22.23
N LEU A 13 15.42 8.33 -21.84
CA LEU A 13 15.50 7.67 -20.54
C LEU A 13 15.47 8.65 -19.37
N VAL A 14 15.92 9.89 -19.56
CA VAL A 14 15.84 10.96 -18.54
C VAL A 14 14.47 11.65 -18.55
N TRP A 15 13.97 12.03 -19.73
CA TRP A 15 12.75 12.84 -19.84
C TRP A 15 11.45 12.04 -19.69
N VAL A 16 11.42 10.77 -20.09
CA VAL A 16 10.20 9.95 -19.99
C VAL A 16 9.75 9.79 -18.53
N PRO A 17 10.60 9.38 -17.56
CA PRO A 17 10.20 9.28 -16.16
C PRO A 17 9.68 10.60 -15.58
N ILE A 18 10.32 11.73 -15.93
CA ILE A 18 9.91 13.07 -15.49
C ILE A 18 8.53 13.41 -16.07
N GLY A 19 8.35 13.22 -17.38
CA GLY A 19 7.09 13.48 -18.06
C GLY A 19 5.94 12.64 -17.51
N VAL A 20 6.18 11.34 -17.26
CA VAL A 20 5.21 10.44 -16.62
C VAL A 20 4.87 10.92 -15.21
N THR A 21 5.87 11.32 -14.42
CA THR A 21 5.65 11.84 -13.06
C THR A 21 4.76 13.08 -13.08
N VAL A 22 5.08 14.06 -13.94
CA VAL A 22 4.27 15.29 -14.08
C VAL A 22 2.86 14.97 -14.56
N LEU A 23 2.70 14.03 -15.49
CA LEU A 23 1.39 13.58 -15.98
C LEU A 23 0.54 13.00 -14.85
N VAL A 24 1.10 12.07 -14.07
CA VAL A 24 0.40 11.41 -12.96
C VAL A 24 0.04 12.41 -11.87
N VAL A 25 0.97 13.27 -11.47
CA VAL A 25 0.70 14.31 -10.45
C VAL A 25 -0.40 15.25 -10.92
N ARG A 26 -0.36 15.74 -12.17
CA ARG A 26 -1.42 16.60 -12.71
C ARG A 26 -2.76 15.89 -12.80
N MET A 27 -2.77 14.61 -13.17
CA MET A 27 -3.98 13.81 -13.20
C MET A 27 -4.60 13.70 -11.79
N LEU A 28 -3.80 13.37 -10.78
CA LEU A 28 -4.26 13.27 -9.40
C LEU A 28 -4.79 14.60 -8.86
N VAL A 29 -4.05 15.70 -9.08
CA VAL A 29 -4.47 17.04 -8.67
C VAL A 29 -5.82 17.40 -9.30
N ARG A 30 -6.00 17.16 -10.61
CA ARG A 30 -7.29 17.41 -11.28
C ARG A 30 -8.43 16.57 -10.71
N TRP A 31 -8.17 15.30 -10.41
CA TRP A 31 -9.17 14.43 -9.78
C TRP A 31 -9.57 14.96 -8.40
N MET A 32 -8.61 15.47 -7.62
CA MET A 32 -8.89 16.08 -6.32
C MET A 32 -9.57 17.44 -6.44
N ASP A 33 -9.22 18.26 -7.44
CA ASP A 33 -9.90 19.53 -7.73
C ASP A 33 -11.37 19.34 -8.10
N ASN A 34 -11.75 18.20 -8.70
CA ASN A 34 -13.15 17.86 -8.91
C ASN A 34 -13.95 17.72 -7.60
N SER A 35 -13.31 17.50 -6.45
CA SER A 35 -14.00 17.52 -5.15
C SER A 35 -14.59 18.90 -4.82
N LEU A 36 -14.04 19.99 -5.37
CA LEU A 36 -14.58 21.34 -5.22
C LEU A 36 -15.98 21.47 -5.85
N LEU A 37 -16.36 20.57 -6.77
CA LEU A 37 -17.71 20.54 -7.34
C LEU A 37 -18.77 20.18 -6.31
N LEU A 38 -18.40 19.51 -5.21
CA LEU A 38 -19.30 19.22 -4.08
C LEU A 38 -19.73 20.50 -3.35
N ILE A 39 -18.96 21.59 -3.48
CA ILE A 39 -19.30 22.90 -2.92
C ILE A 39 -20.18 23.65 -3.94
N PRO A 40 -21.31 24.25 -3.50
CA PRO A 40 -22.14 25.11 -4.34
C PRO A 40 -21.33 26.22 -5.00
N GLU A 41 -21.68 26.60 -6.23
CA GLU A 41 -20.90 27.54 -7.04
C GLU A 41 -20.58 28.87 -6.33
N ALA A 42 -21.50 29.39 -5.52
CA ALA A 42 -21.31 30.62 -4.77
C ALA A 42 -20.16 30.57 -3.73
N TYR A 43 -19.84 29.38 -3.21
CA TYR A 43 -18.81 29.17 -2.20
C TYR A 43 -17.53 28.53 -2.76
N ARG A 44 -17.42 28.40 -4.09
CA ARG A 44 -16.20 27.88 -4.69
C ARG A 44 -15.06 28.89 -4.52
N PRO A 45 -13.84 28.42 -4.21
CA PRO A 45 -12.67 29.29 -4.04
C PRO A 45 -12.44 30.18 -5.25
N ASP A 46 -12.72 29.67 -6.45
CA ASP A 46 -12.58 30.39 -7.72
C ASP A 46 -13.46 31.64 -7.78
N ASN A 47 -14.68 31.58 -7.22
CA ASN A 47 -15.63 32.68 -7.20
C ASN A 47 -15.40 33.63 -6.01
N LEU A 48 -14.83 33.13 -4.91
CA LEU A 48 -14.52 33.93 -3.70
C LEU A 48 -13.21 34.72 -3.84
N ILE A 49 -12.20 34.12 -4.46
CA ILE A 49 -10.84 34.65 -4.55
C ILE A 49 -10.61 35.32 -5.92
N GLY A 50 -11.44 35.03 -6.93
CA GLY A 50 -11.41 35.64 -8.26
C GLY A 50 -10.33 35.09 -9.20
N PHE A 51 -9.54 34.11 -8.75
CA PHE A 51 -8.61 33.35 -9.58
C PHE A 51 -8.54 31.88 -9.14
N HIS A 52 -8.34 30.99 -10.12
CA HIS A 52 -8.28 29.55 -9.87
C HIS A 52 -6.90 29.15 -9.34
N ILE A 53 -6.85 28.58 -8.13
CA ILE A 53 -5.64 28.00 -7.55
C ILE A 53 -5.66 26.48 -7.77
N PRO A 54 -4.88 25.94 -8.72
CA PRO A 54 -4.85 24.51 -8.96
C PRO A 54 -4.31 23.77 -7.72
N GLY A 55 -4.97 22.68 -7.33
CA GLY A 55 -4.62 21.89 -6.16
C GLY A 55 -5.32 22.29 -4.87
N LEU A 56 -6.22 23.27 -4.87
CA LEU A 56 -6.99 23.61 -3.67
C LEU A 56 -7.99 22.50 -3.28
N GLY A 57 -8.46 21.71 -4.26
CA GLY A 57 -9.26 20.52 -3.98
C GLY A 57 -8.47 19.39 -3.33
N VAL A 58 -7.14 19.42 -3.39
CA VAL A 58 -6.29 18.48 -2.64
C VAL A 58 -6.54 18.66 -1.14
N VAL A 59 -6.51 19.90 -0.66
CA VAL A 59 -6.75 20.24 0.75
C VAL A 59 -8.16 19.84 1.15
N LEU A 60 -9.17 20.17 0.34
CA LEU A 60 -10.55 19.80 0.61
C LEU A 60 -10.72 18.27 0.68
N SER A 61 -10.16 17.53 -0.27
CA SER A 61 -10.23 16.07 -0.30
C SER A 61 -9.59 15.46 0.95
N LEU A 62 -8.44 15.98 1.40
CA LEU A 62 -7.80 15.55 2.64
C LEU A 62 -8.67 15.81 3.86
N LEU A 63 -9.32 16.98 3.94
CA LEU A 63 -10.25 17.31 5.01
C LEU A 63 -11.46 16.36 5.01
N ILE A 64 -12.06 16.09 3.85
CA ILE A 64 -13.19 15.16 3.72
C ILE A 64 -12.79 13.77 4.23
N VAL A 65 -11.64 13.25 3.80
CA VAL A 65 -11.15 11.93 4.24
C VAL A 65 -10.89 11.93 5.74
N PHE A 66 -10.27 12.97 6.29
CA PHE A 66 -10.00 13.09 7.71
C PHE A 66 -11.28 13.10 8.54
N PHE A 67 -12.24 13.96 8.21
CA PHE A 67 -13.52 14.03 8.94
C PHE A 67 -14.34 12.75 8.80
N THR A 68 -14.32 12.12 7.61
CA THR A 68 -14.95 10.82 7.40
C THR A 68 -14.32 9.75 8.30
N GLY A 69 -12.99 9.75 8.44
CA GLY A 69 -12.27 8.86 9.35
C GLY A 69 -12.62 9.10 10.82
N VAL A 70 -12.62 10.35 11.27
CA VAL A 70 -13.02 10.73 12.64
C VAL A 70 -14.46 10.30 12.90
N PHE A 71 -15.38 10.55 11.97
CA PHE A 71 -16.76 10.13 12.09
C PHE A 71 -16.89 8.61 12.16
N ALA A 72 -16.24 7.87 11.26
CA ALA A 72 -16.25 6.42 11.23
C ALA A 72 -15.60 5.77 12.47
N ALA A 73 -14.68 6.45 13.15
CA ALA A 73 -14.06 5.96 14.38
C ALA A 73 -15.03 5.94 15.58
N ASN A 74 -16.05 6.80 15.57
CA ASN A 74 -17.07 6.89 16.62
C ASN A 74 -18.07 5.73 16.57
N LEU A 75 -18.67 5.38 17.71
CA LEU A 75 -19.66 4.29 17.81
C LEU A 75 -20.80 4.44 16.79
N PHE A 76 -21.34 5.65 16.64
CA PHE A 76 -22.40 5.94 15.67
C PHE A 76 -21.92 5.78 14.21
N GLY A 77 -20.71 6.25 13.89
CA GLY A 77 -20.15 6.11 12.55
C GLY A 77 -19.88 4.66 12.18
N ARG A 78 -19.39 3.85 13.12
CA ARG A 78 -19.22 2.39 12.91
C ARG A 78 -20.54 1.71 12.58
N SER A 79 -21.62 2.04 13.29
CA SER A 79 -22.95 1.51 13.00
C SER A 79 -23.47 1.94 11.63
N LEU A 80 -23.26 3.19 11.22
CA LEU A 80 -23.65 3.67 9.90
C LEU A 80 -22.85 3.02 8.76
N VAL A 81 -21.54 2.88 8.93
CA VAL A 81 -20.69 2.17 7.96
C VAL A 81 -21.13 0.72 7.83
N SER A 82 -21.41 0.04 8.95
CA SER A 82 -21.93 -1.33 8.93
C SER A 82 -23.27 -1.42 8.20
N LEU A 83 -24.21 -0.49 8.45
CA LEU A 83 -25.48 -0.44 7.76
C LEU A 83 -25.30 -0.27 6.24
N TRP A 84 -24.42 0.64 5.84
CA TRP A 84 -24.08 0.85 4.42
C TRP A 84 -23.54 -0.42 3.78
N GLU A 85 -22.63 -1.12 4.46
CA GLU A 85 -22.08 -2.40 3.99
C GLU A 85 -23.16 -3.47 3.83
N HIS A 86 -24.12 -3.55 4.76
CA HIS A 86 -25.25 -4.48 4.65
C HIS A 86 -26.14 -4.16 3.44
N ILE A 87 -26.33 -2.89 3.11
CA ILE A 87 -27.08 -2.47 1.92
C ILE A 87 -26.33 -2.90 0.65
N LEU A 88 -25.03 -2.58 0.56
CA LEU A 88 -24.19 -2.95 -0.58
C LEU A 88 -24.12 -4.48 -0.76
N ALA A 89 -24.11 -5.24 0.34
CA ALA A 89 -24.07 -6.70 0.31
C ALA A 89 -25.30 -7.35 -0.34
N ARG A 90 -26.41 -6.62 -0.50
CA ARG A 90 -27.62 -7.14 -1.19
C ARG A 90 -27.53 -7.07 -2.71
N ILE A 91 -26.57 -6.34 -3.27
CA ILE A 91 -26.43 -6.16 -4.71
C ILE A 91 -25.28 -7.08 -5.19
N PRO A 92 -25.56 -8.17 -5.92
CA PRO A 92 -24.59 -9.26 -6.18
C PRO A 92 -23.28 -8.80 -6.85
N LEU A 93 -23.34 -7.82 -7.74
CA LEU A 93 -22.16 -7.27 -8.43
C LEU A 93 -21.40 -6.23 -7.59
N VAL A 94 -22.14 -5.38 -6.87
CA VAL A 94 -21.53 -4.31 -6.07
C VAL A 94 -20.84 -4.89 -4.84
N ARG A 95 -21.44 -5.93 -4.23
CA ARG A 95 -20.87 -6.64 -3.08
C ARG A 95 -19.46 -7.15 -3.40
N SER A 96 -19.27 -7.88 -4.51
CA SER A 96 -18.00 -8.52 -4.83
C SER A 96 -16.89 -7.48 -5.09
N ILE A 97 -17.21 -6.40 -5.81
CA ILE A 97 -16.27 -5.31 -6.09
C ILE A 97 -15.91 -4.58 -4.80
N TYR A 98 -16.92 -4.18 -4.00
CA TYR A 98 -16.69 -3.45 -2.76
C TYR A 98 -15.94 -4.29 -1.72
N SER A 99 -16.32 -5.55 -1.52
CA SER A 99 -15.65 -6.43 -0.56
C SER A 99 -14.21 -6.73 -0.97
N GLY A 100 -13.96 -6.95 -2.27
CA GLY A 100 -12.61 -7.16 -2.78
C GLY A 100 -11.72 -5.93 -2.57
N ALA A 101 -12.22 -4.74 -2.92
CA ALA A 101 -11.51 -3.49 -2.71
C ALA A 101 -11.25 -3.21 -1.21
N LYS A 102 -12.25 -3.42 -0.35
CA LYS A 102 -12.13 -3.27 1.10
C LYS A 102 -11.10 -4.25 1.67
N GLN A 103 -11.12 -5.51 1.29
CA GLN A 103 -10.18 -6.51 1.76
C GLN A 103 -8.73 -6.19 1.34
N LEU A 104 -8.53 -5.71 0.11
CA LEU A 104 -7.21 -5.25 -0.34
C LEU A 104 -6.73 -4.04 0.47
N ALA A 105 -7.60 -3.06 0.69
CA ALA A 105 -7.29 -1.90 1.53
C ALA A 105 -6.95 -2.32 2.96
N GLU A 106 -7.80 -3.13 3.61
CA GLU A 106 -7.53 -3.67 4.94
C GLU A 106 -6.22 -4.44 5.00
N THR A 107 -5.88 -5.23 3.98
CA THR A 107 -4.61 -5.97 3.96
C THR A 107 -3.41 -5.03 3.89
N VAL A 108 -3.44 -4.04 2.99
CA VAL A 108 -2.35 -3.07 2.79
C VAL A 108 -2.17 -2.16 4.01
N PHE A 109 -3.27 -1.74 4.64
CA PHE A 109 -3.26 -0.83 5.77
C PHE A 109 -3.29 -1.53 7.15
N SER A 110 -3.52 -2.84 7.21
CA SER A 110 -3.48 -3.59 8.47
C SER A 110 -2.05 -3.66 9.00
N GLU A 111 -1.93 -3.53 10.32
CA GLU A 111 -0.67 -3.74 11.01
C GLU A 111 -0.14 -5.18 10.89
N LYS A 112 -0.93 -6.13 10.36
CA LYS A 112 -0.45 -7.50 10.04
C LYS A 112 0.67 -7.49 8.99
N GLY A 113 0.76 -6.44 8.17
CA GLY A 113 1.91 -6.18 7.32
C GLY A 113 3.20 -5.80 8.07
N LYS A 114 3.20 -5.66 9.41
CA LYS A 114 4.44 -5.51 10.21
C LYS A 114 5.27 -6.80 10.21
N SER A 115 4.66 -7.98 10.02
CA SER A 115 5.44 -9.23 9.93
C SER A 115 6.35 -9.24 8.71
N PHE A 116 5.97 -8.59 7.59
CA PHE A 116 6.80 -8.41 6.39
C PHE A 116 7.95 -7.40 6.54
N ARG A 117 8.09 -6.75 7.69
CA ARG A 117 9.05 -5.64 7.88
C ARG A 117 10.26 -6.02 8.73
N LYS A 118 10.29 -7.21 9.32
CA LYS A 118 11.44 -7.63 10.11
C LYS A 118 12.49 -8.23 9.20
N VAL A 119 13.65 -7.57 9.16
CA VAL A 119 14.86 -8.08 8.53
C VAL A 119 15.55 -8.97 9.57
N LEU A 120 15.80 -10.20 9.19
CA LEU A 120 16.37 -11.22 10.06
C LEU A 120 17.72 -11.67 9.50
N LEU A 121 18.69 -11.87 10.38
CA LEU A 121 19.91 -12.58 10.11
C LEU A 121 19.73 -14.03 10.58
N ILE A 122 19.85 -14.98 9.66
CA ILE A 122 19.58 -16.40 9.91
C ILE A 122 20.70 -17.27 9.38
N GLU A 123 20.85 -18.48 9.92
CA GLU A 123 21.75 -19.50 9.36
C GLU A 123 21.03 -20.35 8.29
N PHE A 124 21.42 -20.22 7.02
CA PHE A 124 20.82 -20.96 5.90
C PHE A 124 21.85 -21.22 4.78
N PRO A 125 21.89 -22.43 4.15
CA PRO A 125 21.02 -23.59 4.39
C PRO A 125 21.50 -24.53 5.51
N ARG A 126 22.61 -24.21 6.18
CA ARG A 126 23.15 -24.98 7.32
C ARG A 126 23.82 -24.06 8.33
N ARG A 127 24.08 -24.57 9.53
CA ARG A 127 24.80 -23.86 10.59
C ARG A 127 26.17 -23.33 10.15
N GLY A 128 26.50 -22.12 10.57
CA GLY A 128 27.71 -21.37 10.23
C GLY A 128 27.65 -20.57 8.93
N LEU A 129 26.54 -20.61 8.17
CA LEU A 129 26.35 -19.83 6.94
C LEU A 129 25.21 -18.82 7.13
N TRP A 130 25.53 -17.53 7.10
CA TRP A 130 24.57 -16.48 7.40
C TRP A 130 23.97 -15.86 6.14
N THR A 131 22.69 -15.52 6.18
CA THR A 131 22.00 -14.76 5.14
C THR A 131 20.96 -13.82 5.72
N ILE A 132 20.57 -12.83 4.93
CA ILE A 132 19.45 -11.94 5.23
C ILE A 132 18.17 -12.62 4.80
N ALA A 133 17.16 -12.60 5.65
CA ALA A 133 15.82 -13.05 5.38
C ALA A 133 14.80 -12.00 5.81
N PHE A 134 13.61 -12.06 5.23
CA PHE A 134 12.49 -11.21 5.61
C PHE A 134 11.44 -12.09 6.28
N GLN A 135 11.02 -11.73 7.49
CA GLN A 135 9.88 -12.43 8.09
C GLN A 135 8.65 -12.19 7.20
N THR A 136 7.82 -13.20 6.98
CA THR A 136 6.60 -13.10 6.15
C THR A 136 5.34 -13.50 6.92
N GLY A 137 5.51 -14.11 8.09
CA GLY A 137 4.42 -14.47 9.00
C GLY A 137 4.95 -15.02 10.32
N ALA A 138 4.10 -15.00 11.35
CA ALA A 138 4.41 -15.52 12.69
C ALA A 138 3.48 -16.67 13.12
N ASP A 139 2.30 -16.82 12.50
CA ASP A 139 1.34 -17.88 12.83
C ASP A 139 1.48 -19.03 11.84
N VAL A 140 2.11 -20.13 12.27
CA VAL A 140 2.34 -21.31 11.43
C VAL A 140 1.79 -22.55 12.13
N GLY A 141 0.48 -22.54 12.41
CA GLY A 141 -0.17 -23.48 13.33
C GLY A 141 0.14 -24.97 13.10
N GLU A 142 -0.04 -25.49 11.89
CA GLU A 142 0.26 -26.91 11.61
C GLU A 142 1.76 -27.21 11.68
N ALA A 143 2.60 -26.30 11.16
CA ALA A 143 4.05 -26.49 11.17
C ALA A 143 4.60 -26.49 12.60
N GLN A 144 4.15 -25.56 13.46
CA GLN A 144 4.49 -25.51 14.88
C GLN A 144 4.08 -26.79 15.60
N ALA A 145 2.88 -27.31 15.31
CA ALA A 145 2.41 -28.56 15.91
C ALA A 145 3.28 -29.77 15.51
N LYS A 146 3.78 -29.81 14.27
CA LYS A 146 4.65 -30.90 13.80
C LYS A 146 6.11 -30.75 14.20
N THR A 147 6.64 -29.54 14.32
CA THR A 147 8.02 -29.29 14.73
C THR A 147 8.19 -29.26 16.25
N GLY A 148 7.09 -29.05 16.99
CA GLY A 148 7.13 -28.88 18.45
C GLY A 148 7.87 -27.61 18.89
N ARG A 149 8.09 -26.65 17.98
CA ARG A 149 8.82 -25.40 18.23
C ARG A 149 8.01 -24.20 17.75
N ASP A 150 8.24 -23.05 18.36
CA ASP A 150 7.75 -21.76 17.85
C ASP A 150 8.52 -21.41 16.58
N VAL A 151 7.89 -21.64 15.42
CA VAL A 151 8.49 -21.40 14.11
C VAL A 151 7.88 -20.17 13.46
N ILE A 152 8.69 -19.46 12.69
CA ILE A 152 8.28 -18.29 11.91
C ILE A 152 8.52 -18.53 10.43
N ASN A 153 7.71 -17.86 9.60
CA ASN A 153 7.85 -17.88 8.15
C ASN A 153 8.87 -16.83 7.74
N VAL A 154 9.90 -17.23 6.98
CA VAL A 154 10.90 -16.30 6.46
C VAL A 154 11.14 -16.54 4.97
N TYR A 155 11.41 -15.45 4.26
CA TYR A 155 11.76 -15.44 2.84
C TYR A 155 13.24 -15.11 2.69
N VAL A 156 13.98 -16.01 2.06
CA VAL A 156 15.41 -15.85 1.76
C VAL A 156 15.55 -15.47 0.28
N PRO A 157 15.91 -14.22 -0.06
CA PRO A 157 16.05 -13.80 -1.45
C PRO A 157 17.30 -14.40 -2.10
N THR A 158 17.28 -14.58 -3.42
CA THR A 158 18.47 -14.88 -4.22
C THR A 158 19.11 -13.61 -4.76
N THR A 159 20.43 -13.54 -4.79
CA THR A 159 21.16 -12.46 -5.47
C THR A 159 21.39 -12.80 -6.95
N PRO A 160 21.49 -11.80 -7.83
CA PRO A 160 21.33 -10.37 -7.59
C PRO A 160 19.87 -9.88 -7.63
N ASN A 161 18.94 -10.72 -8.11
CA ASN A 161 17.55 -10.34 -8.31
C ASN A 161 16.63 -10.94 -7.21
N PRO A 162 16.13 -10.12 -6.27
CA PRO A 162 15.36 -10.57 -5.11
C PRO A 162 13.91 -10.97 -5.47
N THR A 163 13.59 -11.13 -6.75
CA THR A 163 12.29 -11.70 -7.17
C THR A 163 12.23 -13.21 -7.00
N GLY A 164 13.39 -13.88 -6.95
CA GLY A 164 13.53 -15.30 -6.63
C GLY A 164 13.99 -15.51 -5.18
N GLY A 165 13.63 -16.64 -4.57
CA GLY A 165 14.01 -16.94 -3.20
C GLY A 165 13.43 -18.25 -2.68
N TYR A 166 13.78 -18.57 -1.44
CA TYR A 166 13.28 -19.73 -0.72
C TYR A 166 12.32 -19.29 0.37
N PHE A 167 11.19 -19.97 0.46
CA PHE A 167 10.35 -19.94 1.64
C PHE A 167 10.87 -20.99 2.62
N VAL A 168 11.21 -20.58 3.83
CA VAL A 168 11.66 -21.50 4.89
C VAL A 168 10.98 -21.16 6.20
N MET A 169 10.77 -22.19 7.01
CA MET A 169 10.26 -22.08 8.37
C MET A 169 11.39 -22.38 9.33
N ILE A 170 11.71 -21.44 10.22
CA ILE A 170 12.79 -21.58 11.19
C ILE A 170 12.28 -21.34 12.62
N PRO A 171 12.89 -21.97 13.64
CA PRO A 171 12.61 -21.62 15.03
C PRO A 171 12.88 -20.14 15.29
N ARG A 172 12.00 -19.46 16.05
CA ARG A 172 12.14 -18.03 16.36
C ARG A 172 13.44 -17.71 17.09
N ASP A 173 13.93 -18.62 17.92
CA ASP A 173 15.18 -18.50 18.67
C ASP A 173 16.44 -18.66 17.81
N GLU A 174 16.31 -19.11 16.56
CA GLU A 174 17.40 -19.20 15.58
C GLU A 174 17.44 -17.98 14.63
N ALA A 175 16.60 -16.96 14.87
CA ALA A 175 16.55 -15.72 14.09
C ALA A 175 17.05 -14.52 14.91
N ILE A 176 17.96 -13.73 14.33
CA ILE A 176 18.43 -12.47 14.92
C ILE A 176 17.77 -11.32 14.18
N GLU A 177 16.97 -10.51 14.87
CA GLU A 177 16.37 -9.30 14.29
C GLU A 177 17.45 -8.22 14.09
N LEU A 178 17.47 -7.60 12.91
CA LEU A 178 18.38 -6.51 12.56
C LEU A 178 17.64 -5.16 12.68
N ASP A 179 18.35 -4.13 13.15
CA ASP A 179 17.86 -2.75 13.33
C ASP A 179 17.70 -1.96 12.02
#